data_AF-A0A7C3QW35-F1
#
_entry.id   AF-A0A7C3QW35-F1
#
_cell.length_a   1.000
_cell.length_b   1.000
_cell.length_c   1.000
_cell.angle_alpha   90.00
_cell.angle_beta   90.00
_cell.angle_gamma   90.00
#
_symmetry.space_group_name_H-M   'P 1'
#
loop_
_entity.id
_entity.type
_entity.pdbx_description
1 polymer ?
#
loop_
_entity_poly.entity_id
_entity_poly.type
_entity_poly.pdbx_seq_one_letter_code
_entity_poly.pdbx_strand_id
1 'polypeptide(L)'
;MQRKLSIFEGYLTLWVFLCIGIGIVLGKVAPSFAKFLDGLAIYVGEAPVVSIPIALCLFLMMYPIMVKIDFAEVLKAGKSIKPVGLTLFVNWAIKPFTMYVIAYFFLGILFRHLIGTNVLDYVKMPFGLDLPVGAVHGDGTVVMYEGTKMLAIPLWRSYLAGAILLGIAPCTAMVLVWGYLARGNDGHTLVMVAINSLTMLFFYGPLGGFLLGV
;
A
#
# COMPACT_ATOMS: atom_id res chain seq x y z
N MET A 1 2.13 0.81 -33.69
CA MET A 1 1.19 1.93 -33.53
C MET A 1 1.73 2.86 -32.43
N GLN A 2 2.25 4.03 -32.77
CA GLN A 2 2.73 5.01 -31.78
C GLN A 2 1.50 5.70 -31.15
N ARG A 3 1.20 5.39 -29.89
CA ARG A 3 0.10 6.01 -29.15
C ARG A 3 0.61 7.35 -28.64
N LYS A 4 0.09 8.46 -29.18
CA LYS A 4 0.37 9.78 -28.62
C LYS A 4 -0.24 9.84 -27.22
N LEU A 5 0.55 10.22 -26.22
CA LEU A 5 0.07 10.43 -24.85
C LEU A 5 -1.02 11.50 -24.89
N SER A 6 -2.16 11.19 -24.27
CA SER A 6 -3.21 12.21 -24.07
C SER A 6 -2.70 13.31 -23.14
N ILE A 7 -3.25 14.52 -23.24
CA ILE A 7 -2.95 15.64 -22.33
C ILE A 7 -3.13 15.19 -20.87
N PHE A 8 -4.13 14.35 -20.60
CA PHE A 8 -4.36 13.79 -19.27
C PHE A 8 -3.22 12.86 -18.81
N GLU A 9 -2.78 11.95 -19.68
CA GLU A 9 -1.69 11.01 -19.38
C GLU A 9 -0.35 11.75 -19.19
N GLY A 10 -0.09 12.79 -19.99
CA GLY A 10 1.13 13.59 -19.92
C GLY A 10 1.24 14.46 -18.66
N TYR A 11 0.10 14.93 -18.12
CA TYR A 11 0.06 15.78 -16.91
C TYR A 11 -0.46 15.04 -15.68
N LEU A 12 -0.45 13.70 -15.68
CA LEU A 12 -0.99 12.88 -14.59
C LEU A 12 -0.45 13.29 -13.21
N THR A 13 0.85 13.59 -13.11
CA THR A 13 1.48 14.03 -11.85
C THR A 13 0.85 15.31 -11.31
N LEU A 14 0.57 16.30 -12.16
CA LEU A 14 -0.09 17.54 -11.75
C LEU A 14 -1.52 17.29 -11.27
N TRP A 15 -2.27 16.44 -11.97
CA TRP A 15 -3.62 16.05 -11.57
C TRP A 15 -3.63 15.35 -10.21
N VAL A 16 -2.67 14.47 -9.95
CA VAL A 16 -2.52 13.80 -8.65
C VAL A 16 -2.26 14.82 -7.54
N PHE A 17 -1.34 15.76 -7.73
CA PHE A 17 -1.08 16.83 -6.75
C PHE A 17 -2.31 17.71 -6.50
N LEU A 18 -3.04 18.06 -7.56
CA LEU A 18 -4.26 18.84 -7.46
C LEU A 18 -5.35 18.08 -6.68
N CYS A 19 -5.56 16.80 -6.97
CA CYS A 19 -6.50 15.95 -6.23
C CYS A 19 -6.13 15.80 -4.75
N ILE A 20 -4.85 15.63 -4.43
CA ILE A 20 -4.36 15.60 -3.04
C ILE A 20 -4.67 16.92 -2.34
N GLY A 21 -4.34 18.05 -2.98
CA GLY A 21 -4.59 19.39 -2.43
C GLY A 21 -6.07 19.65 -2.19
N ILE A 22 -6.93 19.36 -3.17
CA ILE A 22 -8.38 19.49 -3.03
C ILE A 22 -8.89 18.59 -1.90
N GLY A 23 -8.42 17.34 -1.82
CA GLY A 23 -8.82 16.41 -0.76
C GLY A 23 -8.49 16.93 0.64
N ILE A 24 -7.29 17.47 0.85
CA ILE A 24 -6.87 18.05 2.13
C ILE A 24 -7.73 19.27 2.48
N VAL A 25 -7.95 20.18 1.53
CA VAL A 25 -8.77 21.38 1.74
C VAL A 25 -10.21 21.01 2.06
N LEU A 26 -10.79 20.08 1.32
CA LEU A 26 -12.16 19.60 1.53
C LEU A 26 -12.32 18.94 2.90
N GLY A 27 -11.35 18.10 3.31
CA GLY A 27 -11.34 17.48 4.63
C GLY A 27 -11.25 18.50 5.77
N LYS A 28 -10.56 19.62 5.56
CA LYS A 28 -10.43 20.69 6.55
C LYS A 28 -11.66 21.62 6.61
N VAL A 29 -12.27 21.95 5.47
CA VAL A 29 -13.39 22.90 5.39
C VAL A 29 -14.73 22.22 5.66
N ALA A 30 -14.88 20.94 5.28
CA ALA A 30 -16.11 20.17 5.46
C ALA A 30 -15.81 18.85 6.22
N PRO A 31 -15.49 18.91 7.52
CA PRO A 31 -15.20 17.70 8.31
C PRO A 31 -16.41 16.76 8.38
N SER A 32 -17.64 17.26 8.23
CA SER A 32 -18.86 16.45 8.13
C SER A 32 -18.87 15.54 6.90
N PHE A 33 -18.28 15.98 5.78
CA PHE A 33 -18.18 15.19 4.56
C PHE A 33 -17.17 14.05 4.72
N ALA A 34 -16.04 14.31 5.38
CA ALA A 34 -15.07 13.26 5.74
C ALA A 34 -15.71 12.22 6.67
N LYS A 35 -16.41 12.66 7.73
CA LYS A 35 -17.14 11.76 8.64
C LYS A 35 -18.23 10.94 7.95
N PHE A 36 -18.91 11.48 6.95
CA PHE A 36 -19.88 10.73 6.15
C PHE A 36 -19.20 9.62 5.33
N LEU A 37 -18.09 9.93 4.67
CA LEU A 37 -17.30 8.93 3.92
C LEU A 37 -16.71 7.85 4.83
N ASP A 38 -16.22 8.23 6.01
CA ASP A 38 -15.73 7.29 7.03
C ASP A 38 -16.87 6.46 7.62
N GLY A 39 -18.07 7.03 7.74
CA GLY A 39 -19.29 6.34 8.15
C GLY A 39 -19.74 5.25 7.17
N LEU A 40 -19.38 5.37 5.88
CA LEU A 40 -19.57 4.34 4.84
C LEU A 40 -18.50 3.24 4.94
N ALA A 41 -18.17 2.80 6.15
CA ALA A 41 -17.29 1.68 6.41
C ALA A 41 -18.10 0.43 6.76
N ILE A 42 -17.56 -0.74 6.40
CA ILE A 42 -18.10 -2.02 6.87
C ILE A 42 -17.59 -2.23 8.29
N TYR A 43 -18.51 -2.31 9.23
CA TYR A 43 -18.21 -2.63 10.63
C TYR A 43 -18.23 -4.16 10.81
N VAL A 44 -17.19 -4.70 11.46
CA VAL A 44 -17.17 -6.09 11.93
C VAL A 44 -17.04 -6.01 13.45
N GLY A 45 -18.14 -6.25 14.16
CA GLY A 45 -18.25 -5.91 15.59
C GLY A 45 -18.35 -4.39 15.81
N GLU A 46 -17.59 -3.84 16.77
CA GLU A 46 -17.56 -2.39 17.09
C GLU A 46 -16.48 -1.59 16.32
N ALA A 47 -15.74 -2.22 15.40
CA ALA A 47 -14.66 -1.57 14.67
C ALA A 47 -15.00 -1.42 13.17
N PRO A 48 -14.90 -0.20 12.59
CA PRO A 48 -15.05 0.01 11.15
C PRO A 48 -13.82 -0.52 10.44
N VAL A 49 -13.94 -1.52 9.59
CA VAL A 49 -12.79 -2.25 9.08
C VAL A 49 -12.30 -1.74 7.72
N VAL A 50 -13.21 -1.57 6.77
CA VAL A 50 -12.86 -1.17 5.39
C VAL A 50 -13.90 -0.16 4.89
N SER A 51 -13.45 0.98 4.40
CA SER A 51 -14.33 1.98 3.77
C SER A 51 -14.83 1.44 2.42
N ILE A 52 -16.15 1.33 2.27
CA ILE A 52 -16.81 0.81 1.05
C ILE A 52 -16.40 1.63 -0.18
N PRO A 53 -16.36 2.98 -0.15
CA PRO A 53 -15.96 3.77 -1.31
C PRO A 53 -14.52 3.46 -1.75
N ILE A 54 -13.60 3.31 -0.79
CA ILE A 54 -12.20 2.99 -1.08
C ILE A 54 -12.11 1.59 -1.66
N ALA A 55 -12.77 0.59 -1.07
CA ALA A 55 -12.79 -0.77 -1.58
C ALA A 55 -13.32 -0.85 -3.02
N LEU A 56 -14.40 -0.13 -3.34
CA LEU A 56 -14.94 -0.05 -4.70
C LEU A 56 -13.93 0.56 -5.68
N CYS A 57 -13.31 1.69 -5.32
CA CYS A 57 -12.28 2.33 -6.14
C CYS A 57 -11.07 1.40 -6.37
N LEU A 58 -10.61 0.72 -5.31
CA LEU A 58 -9.50 -0.25 -5.39
C LEU A 58 -9.87 -1.46 -6.26
N PHE A 59 -11.11 -1.92 -6.20
CA PHE A 59 -11.60 -3.00 -7.06
C PHE A 59 -11.65 -2.56 -8.53
N LEU A 60 -12.22 -1.39 -8.80
CA LEU A 60 -12.33 -0.84 -10.17
C LEU A 60 -10.98 -0.51 -10.79
N MET A 61 -9.95 -0.16 -10.01
CA MET A 61 -8.59 0.03 -10.54
C MET A 61 -7.88 -1.30 -10.80
N MET A 62 -8.15 -2.34 -10.01
CA MET A 62 -7.49 -3.65 -10.12
C MET A 62 -8.10 -4.50 -11.25
N TYR A 63 -9.41 -4.40 -11.45
CA TYR A 63 -10.15 -5.18 -12.44
C TYR A 63 -9.59 -5.06 -13.89
N PRO A 64 -9.29 -3.85 -14.41
CA PRO A 64 -8.73 -3.69 -15.76
C PRO A 64 -7.37 -4.34 -15.95
N ILE A 65 -6.56 -4.43 -14.88
CA ILE A 65 -5.25 -5.08 -14.93
C ILE A 65 -5.46 -6.59 -14.98
N MET A 66 -6.33 -7.12 -14.13
CA MET A 66 -6.64 -8.55 -14.07
C MET A 66 -7.17 -9.10 -15.40
N VAL A 67 -8.10 -8.39 -16.05
CA VAL A 67 -8.69 -8.81 -17.34
C VAL A 67 -7.69 -8.73 -18.50
N LYS A 68 -6.63 -7.93 -18.38
CA LYS A 68 -5.57 -7.83 -19.40
C LYS A 68 -4.55 -8.96 -19.31
N ILE A 69 -4.57 -9.80 -18.27
CA ILE A 69 -3.60 -10.88 -18.12
C ILE A 69 -3.97 -12.03 -19.05
N ASP A 70 -3.15 -12.26 -20.07
CA ASP A 70 -3.22 -13.45 -20.92
C ASP A 70 -2.42 -14.60 -20.29
N PHE A 71 -3.12 -15.63 -19.82
CA PHE A 71 -2.51 -16.82 -19.21
C PHE A 71 -1.60 -17.60 -20.18
N ALA A 72 -1.85 -17.53 -21.50
CA ALA A 72 -0.99 -18.16 -22.50
C ALA A 72 0.36 -17.44 -22.62
N GLU A 73 0.39 -16.13 -22.45
CA GLU A 73 1.64 -15.35 -22.40
C GLU A 73 2.42 -15.61 -21.11
N VAL A 74 1.73 -15.73 -19.97
CA VAL A 74 2.34 -16.14 -18.69
C VAL A 74 3.07 -17.48 -18.83
N LEU A 75 2.44 -18.47 -19.46
CA LEU A 75 3.05 -19.79 -19.69
C LEU A 75 4.26 -19.73 -20.64
N LYS A 76 4.19 -18.91 -21.70
CA LYS A 76 5.29 -18.74 -22.67
C LYS A 76 6.51 -18.08 -22.04
N ALA A 77 6.31 -17.11 -21.14
CA ALA A 77 7.39 -16.37 -20.53
C ALA A 77 8.05 -17.08 -19.34
N GLY A 78 7.43 -18.16 -18.82
CA GLY A 78 8.16 -19.16 -18.03
C GLY A 78 9.39 -19.73 -18.77
N LYS A 79 9.44 -19.62 -20.11
CA LYS A 79 10.62 -19.99 -20.91
C LYS A 79 11.77 -18.97 -20.80
N SER A 80 11.50 -17.72 -20.42
CA SER A 80 12.51 -16.68 -20.17
C SER A 80 12.80 -16.53 -18.68
N ILE A 81 13.41 -17.56 -18.08
CA ILE A 81 13.62 -17.65 -16.63
C ILE A 81 14.63 -16.63 -16.07
N LYS A 82 15.62 -16.21 -16.88
CA LYS A 82 16.70 -15.33 -16.40
C LYS A 82 16.20 -13.93 -15.99
N PRO A 83 15.45 -13.19 -16.83
CA PRO A 83 14.96 -11.87 -16.43
C PRO A 83 13.90 -11.95 -15.32
N VAL A 84 13.01 -12.95 -15.39
CA VAL A 84 11.99 -13.20 -14.35
C VAL A 84 12.62 -13.45 -12.99
N GLY A 85 13.59 -14.36 -12.91
CA GLY A 85 14.29 -14.67 -11.67
C GLY A 85 15.03 -13.46 -11.09
N LEU A 86 15.69 -12.66 -11.93
CA LEU A 86 16.39 -11.46 -11.48
C LEU A 86 15.42 -10.45 -10.84
N THR A 87 14.30 -10.16 -11.49
CA THR A 87 13.34 -9.19 -10.93
C THR A 87 12.65 -9.71 -9.68
N LEU A 88 12.30 -10.99 -9.61
CA LEU A 88 11.74 -11.56 -8.38
C LEU A 88 12.75 -11.48 -7.23
N PHE A 89 14.02 -11.78 -7.49
CA PHE A 89 15.08 -11.63 -6.49
C PHE A 89 15.22 -10.18 -6.02
N VAL A 90 15.28 -9.22 -6.94
CA VAL A 90 15.35 -7.79 -6.57
C VAL A 90 14.11 -7.35 -5.79
N ASN A 91 12.92 -7.74 -6.22
CA ASN A 91 11.65 -7.32 -5.61
C ASN A 91 11.42 -7.91 -4.22
N TRP A 92 11.85 -9.15 -3.98
CA TRP A 92 11.53 -9.87 -2.74
C TRP A 92 12.73 -10.02 -1.79
N ALA A 93 13.96 -10.07 -2.31
CA ALA A 93 15.16 -10.26 -1.49
C ALA A 93 15.96 -8.97 -1.25
N ILE A 94 15.87 -7.96 -2.13
CA ILE A 94 16.63 -6.71 -1.97
C ILE A 94 15.71 -5.57 -1.53
N LYS A 95 14.69 -5.27 -2.33
CA LYS A 95 13.81 -4.11 -2.16
C LYS A 95 13.20 -4.00 -0.75
N PRO A 96 12.67 -5.06 -0.12
CA PRO A 96 12.06 -4.95 1.22
C PRO A 96 13.06 -4.50 2.29
N PHE A 97 14.27 -5.07 2.26
CA PHE A 97 15.32 -4.77 3.23
C PHE A 97 15.94 -3.39 3.00
N THR A 98 16.18 -3.03 1.74
CA THR A 98 16.63 -1.67 1.41
C THR A 98 15.60 -0.63 1.84
N MET A 99 14.30 -0.89 1.60
CA MET A 99 13.26 0.03 2.05
C MET A 99 13.17 0.09 3.58
N TYR A 100 13.31 -1.04 4.28
CA TYR A 100 13.37 -1.05 5.74
C TYR A 100 14.49 -0.15 6.26
N VAL A 101 15.71 -0.29 5.73
CA VAL A 101 16.87 0.53 6.15
C VAL A 101 16.62 2.01 5.90
N ILE A 102 16.12 2.36 4.71
CA ILE A 102 15.82 3.76 4.36
C ILE A 102 14.72 4.31 5.27
N ALA A 103 13.60 3.59 5.41
CA ALA A 103 12.48 4.02 6.23
C ALA A 103 12.88 4.17 7.71
N TYR A 104 13.67 3.24 8.25
CA TYR A 104 14.16 3.30 9.61
C TYR A 104 15.12 4.49 9.82
N PHE A 105 16.04 4.73 8.89
CA PHE A 105 16.95 5.86 8.96
C PHE A 105 16.19 7.20 8.98
N PHE A 106 15.24 7.38 8.05
CA PHE A 106 14.50 8.65 7.96
C PHE A 106 13.46 8.81 9.07
N LEU A 107 12.61 7.82 9.33
CA LEU A 107 11.47 7.95 10.25
C LEU A 107 11.83 7.56 11.70
N GLY A 108 12.78 6.65 11.89
CA GLY A 108 13.22 6.19 13.21
C GLY A 108 14.37 7.01 13.82
N ILE A 109 15.23 7.63 13.00
CA ILE A 109 16.38 8.41 13.47
C ILE A 109 16.22 9.90 13.14
N LEU A 110 16.21 10.25 11.86
CA LEU A 110 16.31 11.65 11.42
C LEU A 110 15.07 12.48 11.80
N PHE A 111 13.87 11.99 11.48
CA PHE A 111 12.61 12.70 11.68
C PHE A 111 11.90 12.36 12.98
N ARG A 112 12.48 11.50 13.83
CA ARG A 112 11.85 11.10 15.10
C ARG A 112 11.51 12.29 16.00
N HIS A 113 12.37 13.30 16.03
CA HIS A 113 12.13 14.53 16.78
C HIS A 113 11.12 15.46 16.10
N LEU A 114 11.05 15.44 14.76
CA LEU A 114 10.11 16.26 13.98
C LEU A 114 8.66 15.74 14.08
N ILE A 115 8.49 14.42 14.14
CA ILE A 115 7.17 13.75 14.25
C ILE A 115 6.58 13.90 15.66
N GLY A 116 7.43 14.06 16.67
CA GLY A 116 7.05 14.14 18.08
C GLY A 116 7.05 12.76 18.75
N THR A 117 7.81 12.60 19.83
CA THR A 117 8.00 11.31 20.51
C THR A 117 6.82 10.85 21.34
N ASN A 118 5.90 11.77 21.67
CA ASN A 118 4.76 11.53 22.56
C ASN A 118 3.42 11.54 21.81
N VAL A 119 3.44 11.67 20.47
CA VAL A 119 2.22 11.64 19.67
C VAL A 119 1.83 10.18 19.43
N LEU A 120 0.61 9.84 19.81
CA LEU A 120 0.04 8.51 19.64
C LEU A 120 -0.88 8.51 18.41
N ASP A 121 -0.82 7.42 17.68
CA ASP A 121 -1.74 7.06 16.62
C ASP A 121 -2.67 5.96 17.15
N TYR A 122 -3.96 6.08 16.86
CA TYR A 122 -4.99 5.14 17.32
C TYR A 122 -5.35 4.22 16.16
N VAL A 123 -4.76 3.03 16.15
CA VAL A 123 -4.91 2.05 15.08
C VAL A 123 -5.97 1.02 15.47
N LYS A 124 -6.77 0.58 14.51
CA LYS A 124 -7.81 -0.43 14.73
C LYS A 124 -7.18 -1.78 15.05
N MET A 125 -7.81 -2.53 15.94
CA MET A 125 -7.32 -3.86 16.30
C MET A 125 -7.37 -4.82 15.10
N PRO A 126 -6.42 -5.76 14.99
CA PRO A 126 -6.46 -6.83 13.99
C PRO A 126 -7.77 -7.62 14.06
N PHE A 127 -8.22 -8.10 12.91
CA PHE A 127 -9.44 -8.91 12.82
C PHE A 127 -9.42 -10.12 13.77
N GLY A 128 -10.50 -10.29 14.54
CA GLY A 128 -10.68 -11.44 15.43
C GLY A 128 -9.92 -11.34 16.76
N LEU A 129 -9.24 -10.22 17.03
CA LEU A 129 -8.52 -9.99 18.29
C LEU A 129 -9.33 -9.04 19.18
N ASP A 130 -9.88 -9.56 20.28
CA ASP A 130 -10.56 -8.76 21.31
C ASP A 130 -9.80 -8.80 22.64
N LEU A 131 -8.83 -7.91 22.77
CA LEU A 131 -8.01 -7.81 23.97
C LEU A 131 -8.67 -6.90 25.03
N PRO A 132 -8.40 -7.13 26.33
CA PRO A 132 -8.86 -6.23 27.37
C PRO A 132 -8.14 -4.88 27.28
N VAL A 133 -8.80 -3.82 27.74
CA VAL A 133 -8.20 -2.48 27.83
C VAL A 133 -6.99 -2.55 28.75
N GLY A 134 -5.87 -1.99 28.31
CA GLY A 134 -4.57 -2.06 28.99
C GLY A 134 -3.69 -3.24 28.59
N ALA A 135 -4.17 -4.18 27.75
CA ALA A 135 -3.31 -5.20 27.17
C ALA A 135 -2.31 -4.59 26.19
N VAL A 136 -1.11 -5.17 26.13
CA VAL A 136 -0.07 -4.81 25.16
C VAL A 136 -0.12 -5.79 23.99
N HIS A 137 -0.14 -5.26 22.77
CA HIS A 137 -0.05 -6.07 21.54
C HIS A 137 0.95 -5.43 20.59
N GLY A 138 2.06 -6.12 20.34
CA GLY A 138 3.20 -5.55 19.62
C GLY A 138 3.72 -4.30 20.33
N ASP A 139 3.72 -3.17 19.63
CA ASP A 139 4.19 -1.88 20.15
C ASP A 139 3.08 -0.96 20.69
N GLY A 140 1.83 -1.46 20.71
CA GLY A 140 0.65 -0.69 21.09
C GLY A 140 0.01 -1.15 22.39
N THR A 141 -0.67 -0.21 23.06
CA THR A 141 -1.54 -0.50 24.22
C THR A 141 -3.01 -0.37 23.83
N VAL A 142 -3.84 -1.30 24.28
CA VAL A 142 -5.28 -1.25 23.99
C VAL A 142 -5.93 -0.17 24.85
N VAL A 143 -6.53 0.82 24.19
CA VAL A 143 -7.23 1.96 24.81
C VAL A 143 -8.64 2.10 24.23
N MET A 144 -9.55 2.67 25.02
CA MET A 144 -10.88 3.06 24.52
C MET A 144 -10.79 4.43 23.85
N TYR A 145 -11.09 4.51 22.56
CA TYR A 145 -11.14 5.77 21.81
C TYR A 145 -12.49 5.87 21.09
N GLU A 146 -13.25 6.94 21.35
CA GLU A 146 -14.59 7.18 20.79
C GLU A 146 -15.59 6.02 20.95
N GLY A 147 -15.45 5.24 22.03
CA GLY A 147 -16.33 4.10 22.33
C GLY A 147 -15.87 2.76 21.74
N THR A 148 -14.80 2.74 20.93
CA THR A 148 -14.24 1.52 20.34
C THR A 148 -12.86 1.22 20.91
N LYS A 149 -12.51 -0.06 21.09
CA LYS A 149 -11.16 -0.50 21.46
C LYS A 149 -10.18 -0.29 20.30
N MET A 150 -9.11 0.47 20.52
CA MET A 150 -8.05 0.76 19.54
C MET A 150 -6.66 0.53 20.16
N LEU A 151 -5.65 0.31 19.34
CA LEU A 151 -4.25 0.23 19.74
C LEU A 151 -3.63 1.63 19.67
N ALA A 152 -3.22 2.16 20.81
CA ALA A 152 -2.40 3.37 20.87
C ALA A 152 -0.94 3.01 20.60
N ILE A 153 -0.42 3.44 19.45
CA ILE A 153 0.94 3.17 18.98
C ILE A 153 1.67 4.52 18.81
N PRO A 154 2.98 4.63 19.10
CA PRO A 154 3.72 5.84 18.78
C PRO A 154 3.65 6.17 17.27
N LEU A 155 3.32 7.41 16.92
CA LEU A 155 3.05 7.84 15.54
C LEU A 155 4.21 7.53 14.57
N TRP A 156 5.46 7.68 15.02
CA TRP A 156 6.63 7.34 14.21
C TRP A 156 6.68 5.86 13.81
N ARG A 157 6.16 4.95 14.66
CA ARG A 157 6.08 3.52 14.34
C ARG A 157 4.98 3.24 13.33
N SER A 158 3.83 3.92 13.43
CA SER A 158 2.77 3.81 12.41
C SER A 158 3.28 4.27 11.04
N TYR A 159 4.00 5.39 10.97
CA TYR A 159 4.60 5.85 9.72
C TYR A 159 5.68 4.91 9.18
N LEU A 160 6.54 4.39 10.06
CA LEU A 160 7.53 3.39 9.68
C LEU A 160 6.86 2.14 9.10
N ALA A 161 5.81 1.65 9.75
CA ALA A 161 5.06 0.49 9.30
C ALA A 161 4.41 0.72 7.93
N GLY A 162 3.75 1.86 7.74
CA GLY A 162 3.18 2.25 6.45
C GLY A 162 4.23 2.33 5.34
N ALA A 163 5.40 2.93 5.62
CA ALA A 163 6.49 3.04 4.65
C ALA A 163 7.06 1.67 4.25
N ILE A 164 7.20 0.74 5.21
CA ILE A 164 7.66 -0.63 4.94
C ILE A 164 6.63 -1.39 4.10
N LEU A 165 5.35 -1.35 4.47
CA LEU A 165 4.27 -2.03 3.74
C LEU A 165 4.17 -1.54 2.28
N LEU A 166 4.21 -0.23 2.07
CA LEU A 166 4.28 0.37 0.73
C LEU A 166 5.56 -0.05 -0.02
N GLY A 167 6.67 -0.23 0.69
CA GLY A 167 7.94 -0.72 0.17
C GLY A 167 7.90 -2.15 -0.36
N ILE A 168 7.25 -3.05 0.38
CA ILE A 168 7.12 -4.46 0.02
C ILE A 168 6.17 -4.60 -1.17
N ALA A 169 5.12 -3.77 -1.25
CA ALA A 169 4.13 -3.84 -2.32
C ALA A 169 4.78 -3.65 -3.70
N PRO A 170 4.61 -4.60 -4.64
CA PRO A 170 5.06 -4.43 -6.01
C PRO A 170 4.21 -3.40 -6.77
N CYS A 171 4.86 -2.63 -7.65
CA CYS A 171 4.13 -1.77 -8.58
C CYS A 171 3.74 -2.59 -9.82
N THR A 172 2.44 -2.60 -10.16
CA THR A 172 1.89 -3.41 -11.26
C THR A 172 1.46 -2.54 -12.44
N ALA A 173 0.70 -1.47 -12.20
CA ALA A 173 0.13 -0.63 -13.25
C ALA A 173 1.17 0.27 -13.95
N MET A 174 1.98 1.00 -13.17
CA MET A 174 2.86 2.02 -13.71
C MET A 174 4.02 1.41 -14.51
N VAL A 175 4.43 0.19 -14.18
CA VAL A 175 5.50 -0.53 -14.89
C VAL A 175 5.13 -0.79 -16.36
N LEU A 176 3.85 -1.02 -16.67
CA LEU A 176 3.39 -1.17 -18.06
C LEU A 176 3.57 0.12 -18.86
N VAL A 177 3.26 1.27 -18.25
CA VAL A 177 3.42 2.58 -18.90
C VAL A 177 4.90 2.90 -19.10
N TRP A 178 5.74 2.68 -18.08
CA TRP A 178 7.19 2.88 -18.21
C TRP A 178 7.82 1.92 -19.21
N GLY A 179 7.39 0.66 -19.25
CA GLY A 179 7.84 -0.33 -20.23
C GLY A 179 7.54 0.14 -21.65
N TYR A 180 6.32 0.63 -21.89
CA TYR A 180 5.94 1.21 -23.17
C TYR A 180 6.80 2.44 -23.54
N LEU A 181 6.97 3.39 -22.63
CA LEU A 181 7.76 4.61 -22.87
C LEU A 181 9.24 4.32 -23.12
N ALA A 182 9.80 3.32 -22.43
CA ALA A 182 11.17 2.86 -22.59
C ALA A 182 11.38 2.00 -23.85
N ARG A 183 10.34 1.79 -24.67
CA ARG A 183 10.35 0.87 -25.83
C ARG A 183 10.77 -0.55 -25.45
N GLY A 184 10.33 -0.98 -24.27
CA GLY A 184 10.56 -2.32 -23.76
C GLY A 184 9.67 -3.38 -24.42
N ASN A 185 9.80 -4.63 -23.96
CA ASN A 185 8.93 -5.71 -24.39
C ASN A 185 7.68 -5.72 -23.49
N ASP A 186 6.53 -5.31 -24.06
CA ASP A 186 5.26 -5.22 -23.35
C ASP A 186 4.76 -6.59 -22.86
N GLY A 187 4.89 -7.64 -23.68
CA GLY A 187 4.50 -9.01 -23.29
C GLY A 187 5.33 -9.53 -22.12
N HIS A 188 6.64 -9.29 -22.14
CA HIS A 188 7.50 -9.63 -21.01
C HIS A 188 7.14 -8.81 -19.76
N THR A 189 6.85 -7.51 -19.91
CA THR A 189 6.44 -6.66 -18.78
C THR A 189 5.11 -7.13 -18.16
N LEU A 190 4.14 -7.50 -18.99
CA LEU A 190 2.84 -8.00 -18.55
C LEU A 190 2.96 -9.30 -17.77
N VAL A 191 3.79 -10.23 -18.25
CA VAL A 191 4.10 -11.48 -17.54
C VAL A 191 4.72 -11.17 -16.18
N MET A 192 5.71 -10.28 -16.14
CA MET A 192 6.40 -9.93 -14.90
C MET A 192 5.43 -9.36 -13.87
N VAL A 193 4.51 -8.49 -14.31
CA VAL A 193 3.44 -7.96 -13.46
C VAL A 193 2.54 -9.08 -12.93
N ALA A 194 2.18 -10.06 -13.76
CA ALA A 194 1.35 -11.20 -13.34
C ALA A 194 2.07 -12.08 -12.31
N ILE A 195 3.32 -12.49 -12.58
CA ILE A 195 4.11 -13.32 -11.65
C ILE A 195 4.35 -12.59 -10.33
N ASN A 196 4.65 -11.28 -10.39
CA ASN A 196 4.86 -10.46 -9.20
C ASN A 196 3.58 -10.33 -8.36
N SER A 197 2.42 -10.20 -9.01
CA SER A 197 1.12 -10.18 -8.33
C SER A 197 0.80 -11.53 -7.68
N LEU A 198 1.09 -12.65 -8.34
CA LEU A 198 0.90 -14.00 -7.78
C LEU A 198 1.83 -14.26 -6.58
N THR A 199 3.11 -13.90 -6.71
CA THR A 199 4.08 -14.04 -5.62
C THR A 199 3.76 -13.14 -4.43
N MET A 200 3.10 -12.00 -4.65
CA MET A 200 2.63 -11.12 -3.59
C MET A 200 1.67 -11.81 -2.62
N LEU A 201 0.79 -12.70 -3.10
CA LEU A 201 -0.13 -13.44 -2.22
C LEU A 201 0.61 -14.27 -1.15
N PHE A 202 1.83 -14.72 -1.46
CA PHE A 202 2.62 -15.58 -0.58
C PHE A 202 3.65 -14.82 0.23
N PHE A 203 4.32 -13.82 -0.37
CA PHE A 203 5.46 -13.15 0.28
C PHE A 203 5.10 -11.86 1.01
N TYR A 204 4.05 -11.14 0.60
CA TYR A 204 3.74 -9.82 1.15
C TYR A 204 3.43 -9.87 2.65
N GLY A 205 2.54 -10.78 3.06
CA GLY A 205 2.16 -10.96 4.47
C GLY A 205 3.34 -11.39 5.35
N PRO A 206 4.01 -12.52 5.04
CA PRO A 206 5.14 -13.02 5.84
C PRO A 206 6.31 -12.04 5.94
N LEU A 207 6.71 -11.38 4.83
CA LEU A 207 7.79 -10.38 4.89
C LEU A 207 7.36 -9.12 5.63
N GLY A 208 6.09 -8.72 5.51
CA GLY A 208 5.53 -7.62 6.29
C GLY A 208 5.60 -7.89 7.78
N GLY A 209 5.11 -9.04 8.24
CA GLY A 209 5.20 -9.46 9.65
C GLY A 209 6.65 -9.53 10.14
N PHE A 210 7.52 -10.18 9.36
CA PHE A 210 8.94 -10.30 9.70
C PHE A 210 9.66 -8.95 9.84
N LEU A 211 9.45 -8.01 8.91
CA LEU A 211 10.11 -6.69 8.94
C LEU A 211 9.51 -5.75 10.00
N LEU A 212 8.25 -5.95 10.38
CA LEU A 212 7.59 -5.16 11.43
C LEU A 212 7.78 -5.74 12.83
N GLY A 213 8.21 -7.01 12.94
CA GLY A 213 8.39 -7.69 14.22
C GLY A 213 7.06 -8.07 14.89
N VAL A 214 6.05 -8.41 14.08
CA VAL A 214 4.70 -8.81 14.52
C VAL A 214 4.45 -10.28 14.20
#